data_AF-A0A7W1TR38-F1
#
_entry.id   AF-A0A7W1TR38-F1
#
_cell.length_a   1.000
_cell.length_b   1.000
_cell.length_c   1.000
_cell.angle_alpha   90.00
_cell.angle_beta   90.00
_cell.angle_gamma   90.00
#
_symmetry.space_group_name_H-M   'P 1'
#
loop_
_entity.id
_entity.type
_entity.pdbx_description
1 polymer ?
#
loop_
_entity_poly.entity_id
_entity_poly.type
_entity_poly.pdbx_seq_one_letter_code
_entity_poly.pdbx_strand_id
1 'polypeptide(L)'
;MHSLSSTPTNSWSPVHVSKESGLAGPEEGIILRDEVHTGGAHIVLERDPRPAPFAITCSISGWMIHTMYFLTEETSQQAFEQLKIELARILRLIPAEAEPQLEDDMQRVEDAIIDFISQFS
;
A
#
# COMPACT_ATOMS: atom_id res chain seq x y z
N MET A 1 18.10 -10.22 -34.60
CA MET A 1 16.84 -10.70 -34.00
C MET A 1 16.84 -10.23 -32.56
N HIS A 2 15.89 -9.35 -32.23
CA HIS A 2 15.80 -8.66 -30.95
C HIS A 2 15.42 -9.63 -29.84
N SER A 3 16.21 -9.70 -28.77
CA SER A 3 15.73 -10.24 -27.49
C SER A 3 15.67 -9.07 -26.52
N LEU A 4 14.46 -8.85 -26.02
CA LEU A 4 14.04 -7.70 -25.23
C LEU A 4 14.79 -7.70 -23.88
N SER A 5 15.33 -6.53 -23.55
CA SER A 5 15.79 -6.21 -22.20
C SER A 5 14.61 -6.36 -21.24
N SER A 6 14.69 -7.29 -20.30
CA SER A 6 13.76 -7.37 -19.17
C SER A 6 14.07 -6.20 -18.23
N THR A 7 13.47 -5.03 -18.50
CA THR A 7 13.36 -3.98 -17.48
C THR A 7 12.56 -4.54 -16.31
N PRO A 8 12.98 -4.37 -15.04
CA PRO A 8 12.20 -4.81 -13.90
C PRO A 8 10.85 -4.09 -13.96
N THR A 9 9.79 -4.84 -14.19
CA THR A 9 8.42 -4.36 -14.12
C THR A 9 8.24 -3.77 -12.73
N ASN A 10 8.01 -2.45 -12.64
CA ASN A 10 7.66 -1.83 -11.38
C ASN A 10 6.41 -2.56 -10.86
N SER A 11 6.54 -3.32 -9.77
CA SER A 11 5.48 -4.21 -9.28
C SER A 11 4.23 -3.46 -8.80
N TRP A 12 4.33 -2.12 -8.70
CA TRP A 12 3.22 -1.20 -8.47
C TRP A 12 2.64 -0.69 -9.78
N SER A 13 1.31 -0.74 -9.91
CA SER A 13 0.57 -0.21 -11.05
C SER A 13 -0.51 0.75 -10.57
N PRO A 14 -0.72 1.89 -11.25
CA PRO A 14 -1.83 2.76 -10.93
C PRO A 14 -3.16 2.05 -11.21
N VAL A 15 -4.12 2.21 -10.31
CA VAL A 15 -5.50 1.86 -10.60
C VAL A 15 -6.03 2.95 -11.53
N HIS A 16 -6.55 2.57 -12.70
CA HIS A 16 -7.12 3.52 -13.65
C HIS A 16 -8.35 4.20 -13.03
N VAL A 17 -8.14 5.33 -12.36
CA VAL A 17 -9.17 6.29 -12.00
C VAL A 17 -9.28 7.31 -13.13
N SER A 18 -10.42 7.38 -13.81
CA SER A 18 -10.68 8.45 -14.75
C SER A 18 -10.66 9.78 -13.98
N LYS A 19 -9.88 10.74 -14.48
CA LYS A 19 -9.63 12.08 -13.91
C LYS A 19 -10.89 12.90 -13.61
N GLU A 20 -12.04 12.44 -14.11
CA GLU A 20 -13.35 13.10 -14.05
C GLU A 20 -14.26 12.57 -12.95
N SER A 21 -13.92 11.47 -12.28
CA SER A 21 -14.90 10.75 -11.46
C SER A 21 -15.08 11.28 -10.04
N GLY A 22 -14.20 12.14 -9.53
CA GLY A 22 -14.33 12.69 -8.17
C GLY A 22 -14.62 11.62 -7.11
N LEU A 23 -14.08 10.41 -7.31
CA LEU A 23 -14.41 9.27 -6.49
C LEU A 23 -13.94 9.54 -5.07
N ALA A 24 -14.88 9.38 -4.14
CA ALA A 24 -14.61 9.31 -2.73
C ALA A 24 -13.73 8.07 -2.49
N GLY A 25 -12.50 8.28 -2.04
CA GLY A 25 -11.64 7.17 -1.61
C GLY A 25 -12.10 6.62 -0.24
N PRO A 26 -11.30 5.72 0.36
CA PRO A 26 -11.67 5.03 1.59
C PRO A 26 -12.11 5.94 2.74
N GLU A 27 -11.52 7.14 2.86
CA GLU A 27 -11.85 8.13 3.90
C GLU A 27 -12.72 9.29 3.37
N GLU A 28 -13.50 9.00 2.33
CA GLU A 28 -14.43 9.94 1.66
C GLU A 28 -13.76 11.17 1.03
N GLY A 29 -12.44 11.12 0.78
CA GLY A 29 -11.66 12.20 0.19
C GLY A 29 -11.51 12.08 -1.33
N ILE A 30 -10.88 13.08 -1.94
CA ILE A 30 -10.54 13.07 -3.38
C ILE A 30 -9.26 12.26 -3.57
N ILE A 31 -9.36 11.15 -4.30
CA ILE A 31 -8.19 10.33 -4.64
C ILE A 31 -7.17 11.14 -5.47
N LEU A 32 -5.96 11.30 -4.94
CA LEU A 32 -4.80 11.84 -5.64
C LEU A 32 -3.96 10.75 -6.30
N ARG A 33 -3.79 9.62 -5.61
CA ARG A 33 -3.05 8.44 -6.10
C ARG A 33 -3.74 7.17 -5.62
N ASP A 34 -3.72 6.17 -6.46
CA ASP A 34 -4.27 4.85 -6.19
C ASP A 34 -3.39 3.83 -6.90
N GLU A 35 -2.68 2.99 -6.14
CA GLU A 35 -1.71 2.03 -6.67
C GLU A 35 -1.88 0.65 -6.03
N VAL A 36 -1.79 -0.38 -6.87
CA VAL A 36 -1.82 -1.79 -6.47
C VAL A 36 -0.49 -2.47 -6.77
N HIS A 37 -0.05 -3.31 -5.85
CA HIS A 37 1.12 -4.16 -6.03
C HIS A 37 0.68 -5.55 -6.51
N THR A 38 1.43 -6.16 -7.44
CA THR A 38 1.13 -7.52 -7.96
C THR A 38 1.08 -8.60 -6.89
N GLY A 39 1.71 -8.37 -5.74
CA GLY A 39 1.68 -9.23 -4.55
C GLY A 39 0.46 -9.06 -3.65
N GLY A 40 -0.51 -8.21 -4.00
CA GLY A 40 -1.77 -8.07 -3.25
C GLY A 40 -1.82 -6.93 -2.22
N ALA A 41 -0.90 -5.96 -2.28
CA ALA A 41 -1.01 -4.72 -1.52
C ALA A 41 -1.71 -3.62 -2.32
N HIS A 42 -2.40 -2.72 -1.63
CA HIS A 42 -3.10 -1.57 -2.21
C HIS A 42 -2.84 -0.34 -1.36
N ILE A 43 -2.66 0.83 -1.99
CA ILE A 43 -2.42 2.09 -1.30
C ILE A 43 -3.11 3.25 -2.04
N VAL A 44 -3.82 4.07 -1.28
CA VAL A 44 -4.59 5.22 -1.77
C VAL A 44 -4.16 6.46 -0.99
N LEU A 45 -3.85 7.54 -1.69
CA LEU A 45 -3.64 8.88 -1.12
C LEU A 45 -4.83 9.75 -1.48
N GLU A 46 -5.45 10.35 -0.47
CA GLU A 46 -6.62 11.22 -0.60
C GLU A 46 -6.32 12.64 -0.12
N ARG A 47 -7.00 13.62 -0.74
CA ARG A 47 -7.09 15.02 -0.28
C ARG A 47 -8.49 15.33 0.22
N ASP A 48 -8.55 16.20 1.22
CA ASP A 48 -9.78 16.63 1.88
C ASP A 48 -10.61 15.49 2.55
N PRO A 49 -10.00 14.39 3.07
CA PRO A 49 -10.74 13.45 3.91
C PRO A 49 -11.03 14.05 5.30
N ARG A 50 -11.75 13.33 6.15
CA ARG A 50 -11.89 13.67 7.58
C ARG A 50 -11.12 12.67 8.42
N PRO A 51 -10.42 13.08 9.51
CA PRO A 51 -10.40 14.41 10.13
C PRO A 51 -9.24 15.33 9.69
N ALA A 52 -8.39 14.93 8.75
CA ALA A 52 -7.19 15.69 8.35
C ALA A 52 -7.17 16.03 6.85
N PRO A 53 -6.39 17.03 6.39
CA PRO A 53 -6.35 17.44 4.98
C PRO A 53 -5.90 16.36 3.99
N PHE A 54 -5.16 15.35 4.44
CA PHE A 54 -4.73 14.23 3.63
C PHE A 54 -4.81 12.93 4.43
N ALA A 55 -5.12 11.83 3.76
CA ALA A 55 -5.08 10.50 4.33
C ALA A 55 -4.40 9.52 3.36
N ILE A 56 -3.71 8.54 3.91
CA ILE A 56 -3.23 7.39 3.16
C ILE A 56 -3.85 6.15 3.76
N THR A 57 -4.69 5.46 2.99
CA THR A 57 -5.19 4.13 3.36
C THR A 57 -4.40 3.09 2.58
N CYS A 58 -3.85 2.12 3.28
CA CYS A 58 -3.15 0.99 2.68
C CYS A 58 -3.70 -0.34 3.20
N SER A 59 -3.55 -1.39 2.41
CA SER A 59 -3.95 -2.73 2.79
C SER A 59 -3.03 -3.79 2.19
N ILE A 60 -3.01 -4.96 2.83
CA ILE A 60 -2.51 -6.21 2.28
C ILE A 60 -3.67 -7.20 2.33
N SER A 61 -4.01 -7.78 1.18
CA SER A 61 -5.18 -8.65 1.00
C SER A 61 -5.21 -9.79 2.01
N GLY A 62 -6.21 -9.82 2.88
CA GLY A 62 -6.38 -10.84 3.92
C GLY A 62 -5.57 -10.63 5.20
N TRP A 63 -4.76 -9.58 5.28
CA TRP A 63 -3.83 -9.36 6.40
C TRP A 63 -4.09 -8.07 7.18
N MET A 64 -4.20 -6.93 6.50
CA MET A 64 -4.40 -5.66 7.19
C MET A 64 -5.05 -4.58 6.32
N ILE A 65 -5.66 -3.61 6.99
CA ILE A 65 -5.98 -2.29 6.46
C ILE A 65 -5.53 -1.26 7.49
N HIS A 66 -4.87 -0.19 7.05
CA HIS A 66 -4.34 0.86 7.92
C HIS A 66 -4.46 2.23 7.27
N THR A 67 -4.94 3.21 8.02
CA THR A 67 -5.10 4.60 7.57
C THR A 67 -4.20 5.52 8.39
N MET A 68 -3.45 6.39 7.72
CA MET A 68 -2.67 7.48 8.32
C MET A 68 -3.20 8.84 7.87
N TYR A 69 -3.02 9.85 8.71
CA TYR A 69 -3.47 11.21 8.47
C TYR A 69 -2.31 12.20 8.46
N PHE A 70 -2.34 13.14 7.50
CA PHE A 70 -1.28 14.13 7.30
C PHE A 70 -1.84 15.54 7.16
N LEU A 71 -1.04 16.53 7.56
CA LEU A 71 -1.40 17.95 7.50
C LEU A 71 -1.01 18.63 6.18
N THR A 72 -0.05 18.07 5.43
CA THR A 72 0.46 18.66 4.19
C THR A 72 0.62 17.63 3.09
N GLU A 73 0.41 18.06 1.85
CA GLU A 73 0.57 17.21 0.65
C GLU A 73 2.01 16.71 0.51
N GLU A 74 3.00 17.55 0.83
CA GLU A 74 4.42 17.17 0.72
C GLU A 74 4.74 15.99 1.64
N THR A 75 4.31 16.05 2.90
CA THR A 75 4.57 14.98 3.88
C THR A 75 3.80 13.71 3.53
N SER A 76 2.56 13.83 3.05
CA SER A 76 1.80 12.66 2.60
C SER A 76 2.42 12.01 1.36
N GLN A 77 2.92 12.78 0.40
CA GLN A 77 3.59 12.22 -0.80
C GLN A 77 4.89 11.48 -0.43
N GLN A 78 5.67 12.03 0.50
CA GLN A 78 6.88 11.35 1.01
C GLN A 78 6.53 10.06 1.75
N ALA A 79 5.52 10.11 2.63
CA ALA A 79 5.04 8.93 3.35
C ALA A 79 4.51 7.86 2.40
N PHE A 80 3.79 8.24 1.34
CA PHE A 80 3.26 7.31 0.34
C PHE A 80 4.36 6.43 -0.29
N GLU A 81 5.51 7.03 -0.67
CA GLU A 81 6.63 6.25 -1.21
C GLU A 81 7.31 5.37 -0.15
N GLN A 82 7.42 5.84 1.09
CA GLN A 82 7.98 5.04 2.19
C GLN A 82 7.09 3.82 2.49
N LEU A 83 5.78 4.02 2.56
CA LEU A 83 4.81 2.97 2.80
C LEU A 83 4.84 1.90 1.71
N LYS A 84 4.99 2.29 0.43
CA LYS A 84 5.14 1.33 -0.67
C LYS A 84 6.35 0.41 -0.50
N ILE A 85 7.46 0.93 0.03
CA ILE A 85 8.67 0.14 0.29
C ILE A 85 8.40 -0.87 1.41
N GLU A 86 7.80 -0.43 2.51
CA GLU A 86 7.51 -1.29 3.66
C GLU A 86 6.43 -2.33 3.36
N LEU A 87 5.36 -1.96 2.65
CA LEU A 87 4.35 -2.91 2.16
C LEU A 87 5.00 -3.99 1.29
N ALA A 88 5.87 -3.61 0.35
CA ALA A 88 6.59 -4.57 -0.49
C ALA A 88 7.54 -5.46 0.32
N ARG A 89 8.07 -4.98 1.46
CA ARG A 89 8.87 -5.80 2.39
C ARG A 89 7.99 -6.83 3.09
N ILE A 90 6.84 -6.44 3.63
CA ILE A 90 5.90 -7.35 4.31
C ILE A 90 5.40 -8.42 3.35
N LEU A 91 5.05 -8.06 2.11
CA LEU A 91 4.60 -9.02 1.09
C LEU A 91 5.60 -10.15 0.81
N ARG A 92 6.91 -9.92 0.98
CA ARG A 92 7.94 -10.96 0.78
C ARG A 92 8.01 -11.96 1.94
N LEU A 93 7.40 -11.65 3.08
CA LEU A 93 7.32 -12.53 4.24
C LEU A 93 6.11 -13.46 4.18
N ILE A 94 5.11 -13.12 3.37
CA ILE A 94 3.87 -13.91 3.25
C ILE A 94 4.19 -15.21 2.50
N PRO A 95 3.94 -16.38 3.10
CA PRO A 95 4.14 -17.67 2.44
C PRO A 95 3.29 -17.81 1.18
N ALA A 96 3.86 -18.41 0.12
CA ALA A 96 3.04 -18.95 -0.94
C ALA A 96 2.26 -20.16 -0.38
N GLU A 97 0.96 -20.25 -0.65
CA GLU A 97 0.12 -21.36 -0.18
C GLU A 97 0.66 -22.73 -0.66
N ALA A 98 1.51 -23.39 0.16
CA ALA A 98 1.93 -24.79 0.00
C ALA A 98 2.86 -25.34 1.11
N GLU A 99 3.18 -24.59 2.19
CA GLU A 99 4.29 -24.99 3.09
C GLU A 99 3.87 -25.49 4.49
N PRO A 100 4.53 -26.55 5.01
CA PRO A 100 4.21 -27.19 6.29
C PRO A 100 4.65 -26.41 7.54
N GLN A 101 5.20 -25.19 7.40
CA GLN A 101 5.70 -24.34 8.49
C GLN A 101 4.80 -23.11 8.76
N LEU A 102 3.51 -23.22 8.44
CA LEU A 102 2.53 -22.14 8.42
C LEU A 102 2.53 -21.27 9.70
N GLU A 103 2.64 -21.86 10.89
CA GLU A 103 2.56 -21.12 12.17
C GLU A 103 3.73 -20.14 12.39
N ASP A 104 4.97 -20.57 12.16
CA ASP A 104 6.15 -19.71 12.35
C ASP A 104 6.19 -18.56 11.32
N ASP A 105 5.77 -18.84 10.09
CA ASP A 105 5.74 -17.84 9.04
C ASP A 105 4.59 -16.84 9.23
N MET A 106 3.42 -17.30 9.72
CA MET A 106 2.33 -16.39 10.10
C MET A 106 2.76 -15.43 11.20
N GLN A 107 3.44 -15.92 12.25
CA GLN A 107 3.92 -15.06 13.34
C GLN A 107 4.88 -13.98 12.82
N ARG A 108 5.79 -14.31 11.90
CA ARG A 108 6.71 -13.33 11.31
C ARG A 108 5.99 -12.25 10.51
N VAL A 109 4.92 -12.60 9.81
CA VAL A 109 4.10 -11.62 9.07
C VAL A 109 3.37 -10.72 10.05
N GLU A 110 2.77 -11.29 11.10
CA GLU A 110 2.08 -10.54 12.15
C GLU A 110 3.03 -9.55 12.84
N ASP A 111 4.22 -9.99 13.24
CA ASP A 111 5.23 -9.13 13.87
C ASP A 111 5.62 -7.96 12.95
N ALA A 112 5.83 -8.24 11.65
CA ALA A 112 6.16 -7.21 10.67
C ALA A 112 5.02 -6.21 10.45
N ILE A 113 3.76 -6.65 10.55
CA ILE A 113 2.59 -5.76 10.48
C ILE A 113 2.50 -4.91 11.74
N ILE A 114 2.74 -5.48 12.93
CA ILE A 114 2.75 -4.74 14.20
C ILE A 114 3.81 -3.65 14.19
N ASP A 115 5.03 -3.98 13.75
CA ASP A 115 6.12 -3.00 13.61
C ASP A 115 5.75 -1.89 12.61
N PHE A 116 5.17 -2.27 11.48
CA PHE A 116 4.68 -1.32 10.48
C PHE A 116 3.64 -0.36 11.05
N ILE A 117 2.58 -0.88 11.67
CA ILE A 117 1.53 -0.05 12.27
C ILE A 117 2.14 0.87 13.33
N SER A 118 3.03 0.35 14.18
CA SER A 118 3.68 1.12 15.25
C SER A 118 4.56 2.26 14.72
N GLN A 119 5.25 2.04 13.60
CA GLN A 119 6.06 3.07 12.95
C GLN A 119 5.21 4.15 12.27
N PHE A 120 4.01 3.78 11.81
CA PHE A 120 3.15 4.58 10.94
C PHE A 120 1.80 4.92 11.61
N SER A 121 1.78 5.15 12.92
CA SER A 121 0.59 5.57 13.68
C SER A 121 0.53 7.08 13.93
#